data_AF-A0A524CTV6-F1
#
_entry.id   AF-A0A524CTV6-F1
#
_cell.length_a   1.000
_cell.length_b   1.000
_cell.length_c   1.000
_cell.angle_alpha   90.00
_cell.angle_beta   90.00
_cell.angle_gamma   90.00
#
_symmetry.space_group_name_H-M   'P 1'
#
loop_
_entity.id
_entity.type
_entity.pdbx_description
1 polymer ?
#
loop_
_entity_poly.entity_id
_entity_poly.type
_entity_poly.pdbx_seq_one_letter_code
_entity_poly.pdbx_strand_id
1 'polypeptide(L)'
;MTEALREVQLLSGPLKDIEQELVEFYKTVGRMVNQNSKATEVFAYLKVYDALSQEQLRQLTGFSLSTISSILQLFLQVDIVDRRMIPGTHKNLYRINRERVKFDCNPPALILEDLETLDAYIEEKQSEHQALRDESPVEIEFLRRRLNSIRNYIEVQRRQIGGEEKRSFLQEDVSQLLPLDQLITYPFDTRELEERITGILSRFKDDPVRGRILSIFFIRRSLTQRALTDLSGFSRSTISRFLRRQVKEGYIRALPKEYQKPGVYYLESVSLSTLSVVLEADDFIFSYVPRLREIISKLQSREKKGSDGNEVDSLTVKAKEMLRQIETFRRDTKPLRDAHRELTEFLNDAS
;
A
#
# COMPACT_ATOMS: atom_id res chain seq x y z
N MET A 1 -34.33 -9.53 19.52
CA MET A 1 -34.47 -10.76 18.71
C MET A 1 -33.08 -11.17 18.25
N THR A 2 -32.58 -12.31 18.71
CA THR A 2 -31.27 -12.85 18.33
C THR A 2 -31.44 -13.54 16.97
N GLU A 3 -31.02 -12.88 15.90
CA GLU A 3 -31.01 -13.46 14.55
C GLU A 3 -30.17 -14.74 14.58
N ALA A 4 -30.76 -15.89 14.21
CA ALA A 4 -30.07 -17.17 14.29
C ALA A 4 -28.87 -17.17 13.33
N LEU A 5 -27.66 -17.26 13.87
CA LEU A 5 -26.42 -17.36 13.09
C LEU A 5 -26.49 -18.61 12.19
N ARG A 6 -26.50 -18.41 10.88
CA ARG A 6 -26.50 -19.47 9.86
C ARG A 6 -25.46 -19.17 8.78
N GLU A 7 -24.96 -20.21 8.12
CA GLU A 7 -24.09 -20.05 6.95
C GLU A 7 -24.88 -19.36 5.83
N VAL A 8 -24.26 -18.37 5.19
CA VAL A 8 -24.85 -17.64 4.06
C VAL A 8 -24.85 -18.53 2.82
N GLN A 9 -25.90 -18.51 2.02
CA GLN A 9 -25.89 -19.20 0.73
C GLN A 9 -24.92 -18.51 -0.24
N LEU A 10 -24.07 -19.29 -0.90
CA LEU A 10 -23.15 -18.75 -1.91
C LEU A 10 -23.92 -18.42 -3.19
N LEU A 11 -23.60 -17.27 -3.78
CA LEU A 11 -24.21 -16.76 -4.99
C LEU A 11 -23.91 -17.67 -6.18
N SER A 12 -24.87 -17.73 -7.10
CA SER A 12 -24.78 -18.56 -8.31
C SER A 12 -25.29 -17.82 -9.55
N GLY A 13 -25.06 -18.41 -10.71
CA GLY A 13 -25.50 -17.83 -11.99
C GLY A 13 -24.95 -16.42 -12.21
N PRO A 14 -25.75 -15.48 -12.74
CA PRO A 14 -25.22 -14.18 -13.09
C PRO A 14 -24.96 -13.23 -11.89
N LEU A 15 -25.42 -13.57 -10.67
CA LEU A 15 -25.02 -12.81 -9.47
C LEU A 15 -23.57 -13.11 -9.08
N LYS A 16 -23.08 -14.30 -9.46
CA LYS A 16 -21.67 -14.68 -9.29
C LYS A 16 -20.72 -13.82 -10.13
N ASP A 17 -21.15 -13.41 -11.33
CA ASP A 17 -20.34 -12.51 -12.16
C ASP A 17 -20.15 -11.14 -11.48
N ILE A 18 -21.21 -10.62 -10.86
CA ILE A 18 -21.17 -9.36 -10.10
C ILE A 18 -20.30 -9.51 -8.85
N GLU A 19 -20.45 -10.61 -8.11
CA GLU A 19 -19.58 -10.93 -6.97
C GLU A 19 -18.10 -10.92 -7.37
N GLN A 20 -17.74 -11.66 -8.42
CA GLN A 20 -16.36 -11.73 -8.90
C GLN A 20 -15.81 -10.37 -9.29
N GLU A 21 -16.66 -9.52 -9.88
CA GLU A 21 -16.26 -8.16 -10.23
C GLU A 21 -15.96 -7.30 -9.00
N LEU A 22 -16.79 -7.38 -7.96
CA LEU A 22 -16.54 -6.68 -6.69
C LEU A 22 -15.28 -7.23 -6.00
N VAL A 23 -15.05 -8.54 -6.07
CA VAL A 23 -13.84 -9.17 -5.52
C VAL A 23 -12.58 -8.73 -6.28
N GLU A 24 -12.63 -8.68 -7.61
CA GLU A 24 -11.47 -8.27 -8.42
C GLU A 24 -11.13 -6.79 -8.22
N PHE A 25 -12.11 -5.93 -7.93
CA PHE A 25 -11.82 -4.56 -7.47
C PHE A 25 -10.90 -4.57 -6.26
N TYR A 26 -11.26 -5.27 -5.18
CA TYR A 26 -10.46 -5.28 -3.95
C TYR A 26 -9.08 -5.91 -4.18
N LYS A 27 -9.03 -6.99 -4.97
CA LYS A 27 -7.76 -7.64 -5.35
C LYS A 27 -6.86 -6.71 -6.16
N THR A 28 -7.43 -5.90 -7.04
CA THR A 28 -6.68 -4.92 -7.83
C THR A 28 -6.13 -3.81 -6.93
N VAL A 29 -6.97 -3.23 -6.06
CA VAL A 29 -6.52 -2.25 -5.07
C VAL A 29 -5.40 -2.82 -4.21
N GLY A 30 -5.60 -3.99 -3.60
CA GLY A 30 -4.59 -4.64 -2.76
C GLY A 30 -3.27 -4.90 -3.50
N ARG A 31 -3.33 -5.28 -4.79
CA ARG A 31 -2.13 -5.46 -5.63
C ARG A 31 -1.38 -4.15 -5.87
N MET A 32 -2.09 -3.06 -6.13
CA MET A 32 -1.50 -1.74 -6.34
C MET A 32 -0.77 -1.26 -5.09
N VAL A 33 -1.36 -1.47 -3.91
CA VAL A 33 -0.72 -1.15 -2.62
C VAL A 33 0.23 -2.26 -2.12
N ASN A 34 0.40 -3.35 -2.87
CA ASN A 34 1.32 -4.47 -2.59
C ASN A 34 0.98 -5.29 -1.33
N GLN A 35 -0.30 -5.47 -1.08
CA GLN A 35 -0.79 -6.44 -0.09
C GLN A 35 -0.67 -7.87 -0.60
N ASN A 36 -0.64 -8.82 0.34
CA ASN A 36 -0.66 -10.25 0.04
C ASN A 36 -1.94 -10.63 -0.73
N SER A 37 -1.79 -11.11 -1.97
CA SER A 37 -2.92 -11.40 -2.86
C SER A 37 -3.93 -12.39 -2.27
N LYS A 38 -3.47 -13.41 -1.53
CA LYS A 38 -4.35 -14.39 -0.90
C LYS A 38 -5.12 -13.79 0.27
N ALA A 39 -4.45 -12.99 1.11
CA ALA A 39 -5.11 -12.30 2.21
C ALA A 39 -6.15 -11.30 1.70
N THR A 40 -5.79 -10.50 0.68
CA THR A 40 -6.72 -9.55 0.04
C THR A 40 -7.93 -10.26 -0.57
N GLU A 41 -7.76 -11.43 -1.18
CA GLU A 41 -8.87 -12.19 -1.76
C GLU A 41 -9.82 -12.74 -0.68
N VAL A 42 -9.29 -13.29 0.41
CA VAL A 42 -10.10 -13.69 1.58
C VAL A 42 -10.86 -12.49 2.17
N PHE A 43 -10.17 -11.36 2.31
CA PHE A 43 -10.77 -10.11 2.78
C PHE A 43 -11.90 -9.61 1.87
N ALA A 44 -11.69 -9.64 0.56
CA ALA A 44 -12.67 -9.22 -0.43
C ALA A 44 -13.96 -10.04 -0.32
N TYR A 45 -13.84 -11.37 -0.20
CA TYR A 45 -14.99 -12.24 0.00
C TYR A 45 -15.72 -11.95 1.30
N LEU A 46 -15.01 -11.66 2.40
CA LEU A 46 -15.64 -11.26 3.67
C LEU A 46 -16.31 -9.87 3.60
N LYS A 47 -15.85 -8.96 2.72
CA LYS A 47 -16.54 -7.68 2.47
C LYS A 47 -17.87 -7.91 1.74
N VAL A 48 -17.86 -8.78 0.73
CA VAL A 48 -19.04 -9.14 -0.07
C VAL A 48 -20.03 -9.95 0.78
N TYR A 49 -19.58 -11.02 1.40
CA TYR A 49 -20.35 -11.90 2.28
C TYR A 49 -20.06 -11.54 3.73
N ASP A 50 -21.00 -10.84 4.35
CA ASP A 50 -20.88 -10.30 5.70
C ASP A 50 -20.31 -11.25 6.76
N ALA A 51 -20.61 -12.55 6.65
CA ALA A 51 -19.98 -13.58 7.45
C ALA A 51 -19.77 -14.86 6.62
N LEU A 52 -18.59 -15.48 6.73
CA LEU A 52 -18.24 -16.74 6.05
C LEU A 52 -17.56 -17.73 7.00
N SER A 53 -17.78 -19.03 6.77
CA SER A 53 -16.99 -20.09 7.39
C SER A 53 -15.70 -20.39 6.59
N GLN A 54 -14.74 -21.08 7.20
CA GLN A 54 -13.50 -21.49 6.50
C GLN A 54 -13.79 -22.36 5.27
N GLU A 55 -14.83 -23.19 5.35
CA GLU A 55 -15.22 -24.08 4.27
C GLU A 55 -15.80 -23.31 3.09
N GLN A 56 -16.60 -22.27 3.35
CA GLN A 56 -17.09 -21.38 2.30
C GLN A 56 -15.95 -20.58 1.66
N LEU A 57 -15.02 -20.05 2.46
CA LEU A 57 -13.83 -19.38 1.93
C LEU A 57 -13.00 -20.32 1.06
N ARG A 58 -12.90 -21.61 1.41
CA ARG A 58 -12.23 -22.62 0.57
C ARG A 58 -12.94 -22.79 -0.76
N GLN A 59 -14.25 -22.89 -0.76
CA GLN A 59 -15.04 -23.02 -1.99
C GLN A 59 -14.91 -21.79 -2.90
N LEU A 60 -14.89 -20.59 -2.31
CA LEU A 60 -14.80 -19.32 -3.03
C LEU A 60 -13.39 -19.07 -3.60
N THR A 61 -12.34 -19.35 -2.82
CA THR A 61 -10.94 -19.01 -3.17
C THR A 61 -10.15 -20.15 -3.80
N GLY A 62 -10.56 -21.41 -3.57
CA GLY A 62 -9.78 -22.60 -3.94
C GLY A 62 -8.52 -22.82 -3.07
N PHE A 63 -8.30 -22.03 -2.02
CA PHE A 63 -7.14 -22.19 -1.14
C PHE A 63 -7.31 -23.38 -0.17
N SER A 64 -6.19 -23.91 0.34
CA SER A 64 -6.24 -24.93 1.39
C SER A 64 -6.82 -24.36 2.69
N LEU A 65 -7.45 -25.21 3.51
CA LEU A 65 -7.93 -24.82 4.84
C LEU A 65 -6.80 -24.30 5.73
N SER A 66 -5.60 -24.88 5.61
CA SER A 66 -4.41 -24.38 6.33
C SER A 66 -4.06 -22.94 5.95
N THR A 67 -4.10 -22.61 4.65
CA THR A 67 -3.84 -21.25 4.17
C THR A 67 -4.90 -20.27 4.71
N ILE A 68 -6.18 -20.65 4.62
CA ILE A 68 -7.30 -19.84 5.11
C ILE A 68 -7.21 -19.62 6.62
N SER A 69 -6.93 -20.68 7.39
CA SER A 69 -6.78 -20.59 8.83
C SER A 69 -5.64 -19.65 9.24
N SER A 70 -4.49 -19.70 8.56
CA SER A 70 -3.38 -18.78 8.83
C SER A 70 -3.73 -17.32 8.55
N ILE A 71 -4.43 -17.04 7.43
CA ILE A 71 -4.89 -15.69 7.08
C ILE A 71 -5.92 -15.18 8.11
N LEU A 72 -6.90 -16.01 8.48
CA LEU A 72 -7.92 -15.62 9.46
C LEU A 72 -7.33 -15.43 10.85
N GLN A 73 -6.32 -16.22 11.24
CA GLN A 73 -5.62 -16.05 12.50
C GLN A 73 -4.86 -14.72 12.53
N LEU A 74 -4.21 -14.35 11.41
CA LEU A 74 -3.60 -13.03 11.26
C LEU A 74 -4.66 -11.94 11.41
N PHE A 75 -5.79 -12.03 10.70
CA PHE A 75 -6.88 -11.05 10.80
C PHE A 75 -7.47 -10.95 12.21
N LEU A 76 -7.54 -12.04 12.98
CA LEU A 76 -7.95 -12.01 14.38
C LEU A 76 -6.91 -11.31 15.26
N GLN A 77 -5.62 -11.53 15.01
CA GLN A 77 -4.54 -10.91 15.80
C GLN A 77 -4.49 -9.38 15.64
N VAL A 78 -4.87 -8.87 14.46
CA VAL A 78 -4.93 -7.43 14.18
C VAL A 78 -6.36 -6.89 14.20
N ASP A 79 -7.31 -7.64 14.78
CA ASP A 79 -8.71 -7.24 14.97
C ASP A 79 -9.46 -6.78 13.70
N ILE A 80 -9.09 -7.34 12.54
CA ILE A 80 -9.78 -7.14 11.24
C ILE A 80 -11.09 -7.92 11.20
N VAL A 81 -11.13 -9.12 11.79
CA VAL A 81 -12.32 -9.97 11.82
C VAL A 81 -12.68 -10.39 13.24
N ASP A 82 -13.96 -10.60 13.48
CA ASP A 82 -14.48 -11.30 14.65
C ASP A 82 -14.77 -12.76 14.30
N ARG A 83 -14.64 -13.64 15.30
CA ARG A 83 -14.99 -15.07 15.19
C ARG A 83 -16.18 -15.40 16.08
N ARG A 84 -17.21 -16.04 15.52
CA ARG A 84 -18.36 -16.56 16.29
C ARG A 84 -18.64 -18.02 15.93
N MET A 85 -18.82 -18.86 16.94
CA MET A 85 -19.22 -20.24 16.76
C MET A 85 -20.71 -20.33 16.41
N ILE A 86 -21.07 -21.15 15.43
CA ILE A 86 -22.47 -21.43 15.11
C ILE A 86 -23.03 -22.37 16.20
N PRO A 87 -24.09 -21.99 16.93
CA PRO A 87 -24.64 -22.81 18.01
C PRO A 87 -25.00 -24.22 17.56
N GLY A 88 -24.64 -25.23 18.37
CA GLY A 88 -24.89 -26.64 18.06
C GLY A 88 -23.94 -27.25 17.01
N THR A 89 -22.89 -26.52 16.59
CA THR A 89 -21.87 -27.03 15.67
C THR A 89 -20.46 -26.70 16.17
N HIS A 90 -19.44 -27.31 15.57
CA HIS A 90 -18.03 -26.92 15.74
C HIS A 90 -17.52 -25.93 14.67
N LYS A 91 -18.44 -25.33 13.90
CA LYS A 91 -18.09 -24.40 12.83
C LYS A 91 -18.04 -22.97 13.36
N ASN A 92 -17.08 -22.20 12.85
CA ASN A 92 -16.95 -20.77 13.13
C ASN A 92 -17.30 -19.95 11.89
N LEU A 93 -18.01 -18.84 12.11
CA LEU A 93 -18.20 -17.75 11.15
C LEU A 93 -17.25 -16.61 11.47
N TYR A 94 -16.69 -16.04 10.42
CA TYR A 94 -15.79 -14.90 10.46
C TYR A 94 -16.46 -13.72 9.78
N ARG A 95 -16.42 -12.54 10.42
CA ARG A 95 -17.04 -11.30 9.93
C ARG A 95 -16.08 -10.16 10.10
N ILE A 96 -16.05 -9.25 9.14
CA ILE A 96 -15.22 -8.05 9.25
C ILE A 96 -15.73 -7.17 10.38
N ASN A 97 -14.82 -6.75 11.26
CA ASN A 97 -15.11 -5.77 12.29
C ASN A 97 -15.26 -4.39 11.64
N ARG A 98 -16.50 -3.95 11.40
CA ARG A 98 -16.80 -2.71 10.66
C ARG A 98 -16.34 -1.44 11.38
N GLU A 99 -16.21 -1.48 12.70
CA GLU A 99 -15.76 -0.34 13.51
C GLU A 99 -14.26 -0.10 13.34
N ARG A 100 -13.50 -1.18 13.13
CA ARG A 100 -12.04 -1.16 12.98
C ARG A 100 -11.58 -1.13 11.54
N VAL A 101 -12.34 -1.75 10.63
CA VAL A 101 -12.02 -1.83 9.20
C VAL A 101 -12.97 -0.94 8.40
N LYS A 102 -12.81 0.37 8.58
CA LYS A 102 -13.31 1.36 7.64
C LYS A 102 -12.47 1.30 6.36
N PHE A 103 -12.97 1.92 5.29
CA PHE A 103 -12.09 2.22 4.14
C PHE A 103 -10.96 3.18 4.57
N ASP A 104 -11.14 3.87 5.71
CA ASP A 104 -10.07 4.55 6.45
C ASP A 104 -9.14 3.54 7.12
N CYS A 105 -7.94 3.43 6.56
CA CYS A 105 -6.74 2.96 7.25
C CYS A 105 -6.57 3.75 8.55
N ASN A 106 -6.36 3.08 9.70
CA ASN A 106 -5.98 3.59 11.03
C ASN A 106 -6.60 4.93 11.50
N PRO A 107 -7.09 5.04 12.76
CA PRO A 107 -7.51 6.34 13.32
C PRO A 107 -6.46 7.43 13.03
N PRO A 108 -6.86 8.60 12.49
CA PRO A 108 -5.93 9.68 12.13
C PRO A 108 -4.92 10.02 13.24
N ALA A 109 -5.36 9.96 14.51
CA ALA A 109 -4.50 10.17 15.67
C ALA A 109 -3.33 9.17 15.76
N LEU A 110 -3.56 7.88 15.49
CA LEU A 110 -2.51 6.86 15.51
C LEU A 110 -1.55 7.03 14.33
N ILE A 111 -2.08 7.38 13.16
CA ILE A 111 -1.24 7.71 11.99
C ILE A 111 -0.34 8.90 12.34
N LEU A 112 -0.91 9.96 12.92
CA LEU A 112 -0.15 11.14 13.31
C LEU A 112 0.93 10.81 14.33
N GLU A 113 0.63 10.03 15.38
CA GLU A 113 1.62 9.60 16.37
C GLU A 113 2.79 8.82 15.74
N ASP A 114 2.48 7.89 14.83
CA ASP A 114 3.49 7.14 14.08
C ASP A 114 4.35 8.06 13.20
N LEU A 115 3.73 9.05 12.55
CA LEU A 115 4.40 10.05 11.72
C LEU A 115 5.30 10.97 12.55
N GLU A 116 4.86 11.40 13.74
CA GLU A 116 5.66 12.24 14.64
C GLU A 116 6.85 11.47 15.23
N THR A 117 6.65 10.21 15.61
CA THR A 117 7.74 9.33 16.07
C THR A 117 8.80 9.18 14.99
N LEU A 118 8.36 9.01 13.74
CA LEU A 118 9.25 8.92 12.59
C LEU A 118 9.99 10.25 12.33
N ASP A 119 9.28 11.37 12.36
CA ASP A 119 9.86 12.70 12.15
C ASP A 119 10.96 12.99 13.20
N ALA A 120 10.71 12.67 14.47
CA ALA A 120 11.69 12.82 15.56
C ALA A 120 12.94 11.95 15.34
N TYR A 121 12.76 10.68 14.97
CA TYR A 121 13.87 9.78 14.66
C TYR A 121 14.74 10.31 13.50
N ILE A 122 14.11 10.89 12.47
CA ILE A 122 14.86 11.47 11.35
C ILE A 122 15.71 12.66 11.82
N GLU A 123 15.16 13.53 12.67
CA GLU A 123 15.91 14.67 13.21
C GLU A 123 17.09 14.25 14.08
N GLU A 124 16.91 13.21 14.90
CA GLU A 124 17.98 12.59 15.68
C GLU A 124 19.11 12.12 14.76
N LYS A 125 18.81 11.34 13.71
CA LYS A 125 19.83 10.82 12.78
C LYS A 125 20.49 11.89 11.94
N GLN A 126 19.77 12.93 11.53
CA GLN A 126 20.38 14.08 10.88
C GLN A 126 21.38 14.79 11.79
N SER A 127 21.07 14.91 13.09
CA SER A 127 21.94 15.53 14.09
C SER A 127 23.17 14.68 14.40
N GLU A 128 22.99 13.36 14.56
CA GLU A 128 24.07 12.39 14.81
C GLU A 128 25.12 12.43 13.70
N HIS A 129 24.68 12.41 12.44
CA HIS A 129 25.58 12.37 11.29
C HIS A 129 26.13 13.74 10.87
N GLN A 130 25.59 14.84 11.43
CA GLN A 130 26.09 16.19 11.16
C GLN A 130 27.55 16.36 11.56
N ALA A 131 28.01 15.64 12.60
CA ALA A 131 29.40 15.66 13.06
C ALA A 131 30.40 15.12 12.01
N LEU A 132 29.93 14.29 11.07
CA LEU A 132 30.76 13.70 10.01
C LEU A 132 30.81 14.56 8.73
N ARG A 133 30.16 15.72 8.72
CA ARG A 133 30.01 16.55 7.52
C ARG A 133 31.36 17.06 7.00
N ASP A 134 32.31 17.35 7.87
CA ASP A 134 33.62 17.85 7.46
C ASP A 134 34.47 16.75 6.82
N GLU A 135 34.29 15.49 7.24
CA GLU A 135 35.02 14.32 6.74
C GLU A 135 34.41 13.71 5.49
N SER A 136 33.08 13.76 5.34
CA SER A 136 32.34 13.12 4.23
C SER A 136 31.17 13.99 3.76
N PRO A 137 31.44 15.21 3.25
CA PRO A 137 30.41 16.22 3.01
C PRO A 137 29.34 15.78 2.01
N VAL A 138 29.72 15.00 0.99
CA VAL A 138 28.82 14.57 -0.07
C VAL A 138 27.88 13.46 0.41
N GLU A 139 28.43 12.45 1.10
CA GLU A 139 27.69 11.33 1.67
C GLU A 139 26.68 11.82 2.71
N ILE A 140 27.10 12.71 3.61
CA ILE A 140 26.24 13.27 4.66
C ILE A 140 25.14 14.15 4.05
N GLU A 141 25.47 15.01 3.09
CA GLU A 141 24.47 15.82 2.39
C GLU A 141 23.47 14.96 1.62
N PHE A 142 23.94 13.90 0.98
CA PHE A 142 23.06 12.95 0.29
C PHE A 142 22.09 12.28 1.27
N LEU A 143 22.58 11.73 2.38
CA LEU A 143 21.73 11.11 3.37
C LEU A 143 20.72 12.11 3.95
N ARG A 144 21.17 13.34 4.24
CA ARG A 144 20.30 14.41 4.70
C ARG A 144 19.15 14.67 3.72
N ARG A 145 19.43 14.79 2.42
CA ARG A 145 18.39 14.98 1.38
C ARG A 145 17.46 13.77 1.24
N ARG A 146 17.97 12.56 1.41
CA ARG A 146 17.14 11.35 1.44
C ARG A 146 16.19 11.30 2.64
N LEU A 147 16.69 11.68 3.81
CA LEU A 147 15.88 11.82 5.01
C LEU A 147 14.84 12.94 4.89
N ASN A 148 15.19 14.05 4.24
CA ASN A 148 14.23 15.11 3.89
C ASN A 148 13.11 14.58 2.99
N SER A 149 13.40 13.66 2.08
CA SER A 149 12.37 13.02 1.25
C SER A 149 11.34 12.26 2.10
N ILE A 150 11.78 11.53 3.13
CA ILE A 150 10.82 10.91 4.06
C ILE A 150 10.02 11.97 4.82
N ARG A 151 10.65 13.07 5.26
CA ARG A 151 9.95 14.19 5.92
C ARG A 151 8.93 14.88 5.02
N ASN A 152 9.20 15.04 3.73
CA ASN A 152 8.23 15.56 2.76
C ASN A 152 7.03 14.62 2.63
N TYR A 153 7.26 13.30 2.58
CA TYR A 153 6.16 12.32 2.63
C TYR A 153 5.34 12.45 3.92
N ILE A 154 5.99 12.57 5.08
CA ILE A 154 5.31 12.77 6.38
C ILE A 154 4.46 14.04 6.36
N GLU A 155 5.00 15.14 5.86
CA GLU A 155 4.29 16.42 5.79
C GLU A 155 3.04 16.32 4.89
N VAL A 156 3.17 15.67 3.72
CA VAL A 156 2.02 15.42 2.85
C VAL A 156 0.94 14.56 3.55
N GLN A 157 1.34 13.49 4.25
CA GLN A 157 0.41 12.65 5.00
C GLN A 157 -0.24 13.39 6.18
N ARG A 158 0.52 14.23 6.90
CA ARG A 158 0.02 15.07 8.00
C ARG A 158 -1.08 16.01 7.52
N ARG A 159 -0.86 16.69 6.40
CA ARG A 159 -1.86 17.58 5.77
C ARG A 159 -3.09 16.80 5.30
N GLN A 160 -2.92 15.60 4.76
CA GLN A 160 -4.02 14.73 4.35
C GLN A 160 -4.98 14.44 5.50
N ILE A 161 -4.47 14.12 6.68
CA ILE A 161 -5.29 13.76 7.85
C ILE A 161 -5.79 14.97 8.64
N GLY A 162 -5.63 16.18 8.10
CA GLY A 162 -6.08 17.44 8.72
C GLY A 162 -5.18 17.95 9.85
N GLY A 163 -3.94 17.46 9.95
CA GLY A 163 -2.95 18.04 10.83
C GLY A 163 -2.49 19.42 10.35
N GLU A 164 -2.09 20.28 11.27
CA GLU A 164 -1.49 21.58 10.93
C GLU A 164 -0.15 21.38 10.20
N GLU A 165 0.15 22.26 9.25
CA GLU A 165 1.45 22.31 8.61
C GLU A 165 2.53 22.53 9.68
N LYS A 166 3.44 21.57 9.82
CA LYS A 166 4.54 21.68 10.78
C LYS A 166 5.75 22.34 10.13
N ARG A 167 5.97 22.09 8.83
CA ARG A 167 7.19 22.43 8.09
C ARG A 167 6.86 22.70 6.63
N SER A 168 7.57 23.65 6.04
CA SER A 168 7.65 23.76 4.58
C SER A 168 8.38 22.57 3.98
N PHE A 169 8.14 22.28 2.70
CA PHE A 169 8.88 21.22 2.00
C PHE A 169 10.38 21.48 1.99
N LEU A 170 11.13 20.39 2.07
CA LEU A 170 12.58 20.38 2.19
C LEU A 170 13.23 19.91 0.90
N GLN A 171 14.40 20.46 0.56
CA GLN A 171 15.16 19.99 -0.59
C GLN A 171 15.54 18.52 -0.43
N GLU A 172 15.12 17.71 -1.40
CA GLU A 172 15.42 16.28 -1.47
C GLU A 172 16.09 15.86 -2.78
N ASP A 173 16.16 16.73 -3.80
CA ASP A 173 16.84 16.39 -5.04
C ASP A 173 18.33 16.14 -4.78
N VAL A 174 18.79 14.97 -5.15
CA VAL A 174 20.18 14.52 -5.00
C VAL A 174 20.96 14.61 -6.32
N SER A 175 20.32 15.07 -7.40
CA SER A 175 20.83 15.00 -8.77
C SER A 175 22.23 15.60 -8.92
N GLN A 176 22.43 16.75 -8.28
CA GLN A 176 23.63 17.59 -8.34
C GLN A 176 24.77 17.11 -7.43
N LEU A 177 24.52 16.19 -6.48
CA LEU A 177 25.54 15.81 -5.49
C LEU A 177 26.61 14.89 -6.07
N LEU A 178 26.20 13.94 -6.90
CA LEU A 178 27.07 12.91 -7.47
C LEU A 178 26.57 12.48 -8.86
N PRO A 179 27.46 12.08 -9.78
CA PRO A 179 27.09 11.40 -11.01
C PRO A 179 26.31 10.10 -10.74
N LEU A 180 25.36 9.74 -11.62
CA LEU A 180 24.53 8.54 -11.46
C LEU A 180 25.31 7.22 -11.57
N ASP A 181 26.51 7.22 -12.15
CA ASP A 181 27.35 6.03 -12.27
C ASP A 181 28.25 5.80 -11.04
N GLN A 182 28.27 6.72 -10.07
CA GLN A 182 29.03 6.60 -8.84
C GLN A 182 28.19 6.04 -7.69
N LEU A 183 28.76 5.10 -6.93
CA LEU A 183 28.15 4.54 -5.74
C LEU A 183 28.55 5.33 -4.50
N ILE A 184 27.56 5.70 -3.69
CA ILE A 184 27.77 6.33 -2.39
C ILE A 184 28.28 5.29 -1.41
N THR A 185 29.35 5.58 -0.68
CA THR A 185 29.87 4.72 0.38
C THR A 185 30.03 5.52 1.66
N TYR A 186 29.26 5.16 2.69
CA TYR A 186 29.28 5.87 3.96
C TYR A 186 30.48 5.48 4.82
N PRO A 187 31.00 6.42 5.65
CA PRO A 187 32.08 6.14 6.59
C PRO A 187 31.61 5.41 7.86
N PHE A 188 30.33 5.02 7.93
CA PHE A 188 29.72 4.33 9.07
C PHE A 188 28.83 3.16 8.60
N ASP A 189 28.45 2.29 9.53
CA ASP A 189 27.54 1.17 9.25
C ASP A 189 26.11 1.68 9.01
N THR A 190 25.58 1.40 7.81
CA THR A 190 24.22 1.79 7.42
C THR A 190 23.15 0.77 7.81
N ARG A 191 23.50 -0.37 8.40
CA ARG A 191 22.55 -1.47 8.62
C ARG A 191 21.36 -1.10 9.49
N GLU A 192 21.59 -0.44 10.63
CA GLU A 192 20.50 -0.01 11.52
C GLU A 192 19.54 0.94 10.79
N LEU A 193 20.10 1.89 10.04
CA LEU A 193 19.34 2.85 9.25
C LEU A 193 18.54 2.13 8.14
N GLU A 194 19.15 1.18 7.43
CA GLU A 194 18.50 0.34 6.42
C GLU A 194 17.33 -0.45 7.01
N GLU A 195 17.49 -1.04 8.19
CA GLU A 195 16.46 -1.82 8.87
C GLU A 195 15.29 -0.94 9.31
N ARG A 196 15.57 0.22 9.90
CA ARG A 196 14.54 1.20 10.28
C ARG A 196 13.78 1.72 9.06
N ILE A 197 14.49 2.12 8.00
CA ILE A 197 13.89 2.58 6.74
C ILE A 197 13.11 1.47 6.08
N THR A 198 13.62 0.23 6.10
CA THR A 198 12.86 -0.93 5.65
C THR A 198 11.55 -0.98 6.42
N GLY A 199 11.57 -0.93 7.75
CA GLY A 199 10.38 -0.90 8.59
C GLY A 199 9.40 0.23 8.24
N ILE A 200 9.90 1.42 7.92
CA ILE A 200 9.09 2.59 7.55
C ILE A 200 8.45 2.38 6.16
N LEU A 201 9.24 1.99 5.16
CA LEU A 201 8.78 1.76 3.79
C LEU A 201 7.98 0.45 3.65
N SER A 202 8.14 -0.48 4.59
CA SER A 202 7.47 -1.78 4.65
C SER A 202 6.30 -1.83 5.62
N ARG A 203 6.09 -0.81 6.48
CA ARG A 203 4.91 -0.70 7.39
C ARG A 203 3.58 -0.88 6.66
N PHE A 204 3.56 -0.74 5.34
CA PHE A 204 2.40 -0.93 4.49
C PHE A 204 2.52 -2.09 3.46
N LYS A 205 3.58 -2.92 3.50
CA LYS A 205 3.87 -3.90 2.42
C LYS A 205 4.40 -5.24 2.94
N ASP A 206 3.67 -6.32 2.67
CA ASP A 206 4.03 -7.73 2.93
C ASP A 206 5.12 -8.29 1.98
N ASP A 207 5.94 -7.43 1.36
CA ASP A 207 6.96 -7.85 0.38
C ASP A 207 8.37 -7.56 0.93
N PRO A 208 8.99 -8.52 1.63
CA PRO A 208 10.33 -8.35 2.22
C PRO A 208 11.41 -8.15 1.14
N VAL A 209 11.21 -8.66 -0.07
CA VAL A 209 12.15 -8.46 -1.19
C VAL A 209 12.13 -7.00 -1.61
N ARG A 210 10.94 -6.43 -1.80
CA ARG A 210 10.77 -5.01 -2.13
C ARG A 210 11.30 -4.10 -1.04
N GLY A 211 10.94 -4.36 0.23
CA GLY A 211 11.41 -3.57 1.37
C GLY A 211 12.94 -3.50 1.42
N ARG A 212 13.59 -4.67 1.34
CA ARG A 212 15.06 -4.75 1.34
C ARG A 212 15.67 -4.01 0.15
N ILE A 213 15.20 -4.23 -1.08
CA ILE A 213 15.79 -3.57 -2.26
C ILE A 213 15.60 -2.05 -2.22
N LEU A 214 14.43 -1.56 -1.81
CA LEU A 214 14.16 -0.13 -1.71
C LEU A 214 15.01 0.54 -0.63
N SER A 215 15.30 -0.13 0.49
CA SER A 215 16.23 0.39 1.51
C SER A 215 17.65 0.59 0.96
N ILE A 216 18.10 -0.29 0.06
CA ILE A 216 19.42 -0.15 -0.58
C ILE A 216 19.40 1.02 -1.59
N PHE A 217 18.32 1.19 -2.35
CA PHE A 217 18.17 2.36 -3.24
C PHE A 217 18.14 3.68 -2.47
N PHE A 218 17.51 3.69 -1.30
CA PHE A 218 17.45 4.86 -0.43
C PHE A 218 18.87 5.36 -0.11
N ILE A 219 19.73 4.48 0.38
CA ILE A 219 21.08 4.86 0.83
C ILE A 219 22.08 5.01 -0.34
N ARG A 220 21.91 4.34 -1.48
CA ARG A 220 22.91 4.32 -2.57
C ARG A 220 22.56 5.14 -3.83
N ARG A 221 21.34 5.67 -3.95
CA ARG A 221 20.77 6.37 -5.13
C ARG A 221 20.65 5.55 -6.40
N SER A 222 21.79 5.10 -6.94
CA SER A 222 21.91 4.45 -8.23
C SER A 222 22.68 3.14 -8.09
N LEU A 223 22.18 2.10 -8.75
CA LEU A 223 22.68 0.75 -8.59
C LEU A 223 22.62 -0.01 -9.91
N THR A 224 23.59 -0.89 -10.12
CA THR A 224 23.50 -1.91 -11.17
C THR A 224 22.76 -3.14 -10.65
N GLN A 225 22.25 -3.98 -11.55
CA GLN A 225 21.66 -5.28 -11.17
C GLN A 225 22.66 -6.16 -10.38
N ARG A 226 23.95 -6.09 -10.72
CA ARG A 226 25.01 -6.84 -10.02
C ARG A 226 25.16 -6.32 -8.59
N ALA A 227 25.33 -5.00 -8.41
CA ALA A 227 25.42 -4.39 -7.08
C ALA A 227 24.21 -4.72 -6.20
N LEU A 228 23.00 -4.69 -6.77
CA LEU A 228 21.78 -5.11 -6.06
C LEU A 228 21.80 -6.58 -5.64
N THR A 229 22.28 -7.47 -6.51
CA THR A 229 22.43 -8.90 -6.20
C THR A 229 23.39 -9.08 -5.02
N ASP A 230 24.54 -8.41 -5.09
CA ASP A 230 25.61 -8.51 -4.09
C ASP A 230 25.17 -7.93 -2.73
N LEU A 231 24.49 -6.79 -2.72
CA LEU A 231 24.06 -6.09 -1.49
C LEU A 231 22.80 -6.68 -0.83
N SER A 232 21.90 -7.26 -1.63
CA SER A 232 20.64 -7.80 -1.12
C SER A 232 20.70 -9.29 -0.80
N GLY A 233 21.64 -10.03 -1.39
CA GLY A 233 21.70 -11.49 -1.34
C GLY A 233 20.62 -12.19 -2.17
N PHE A 234 19.74 -11.45 -2.87
CA PHE A 234 18.73 -12.07 -3.73
C PHE A 234 19.33 -12.49 -5.07
N SER A 235 18.75 -13.54 -5.65
CA SER A 235 19.16 -14.01 -6.98
C SER A 235 18.98 -12.94 -8.07
N ARG A 236 19.82 -13.01 -9.11
CA ARG A 236 19.72 -12.13 -10.28
C ARG A 236 18.33 -12.12 -10.92
N SER A 237 17.64 -13.26 -10.95
CA SER A 237 16.29 -13.37 -11.53
C SER A 237 15.25 -12.63 -10.68
N THR A 238 15.36 -12.69 -9.36
CA THR A 238 14.55 -11.91 -8.41
C THR A 238 14.75 -10.41 -8.64
N ILE A 239 16.01 -9.96 -8.67
CA ILE A 239 16.34 -8.54 -8.92
C ILE A 239 15.82 -8.09 -10.29
N SER A 240 15.98 -8.91 -11.34
CA SER A 240 15.48 -8.61 -12.69
C SER A 240 13.96 -8.40 -12.72
N ARG A 241 13.21 -9.28 -12.05
CA ARG A 241 11.75 -9.18 -11.97
C ARG A 241 11.31 -7.93 -11.20
N PHE A 242 11.98 -7.65 -10.09
CA PHE A 242 11.76 -6.45 -9.29
C PHE A 242 11.99 -5.18 -10.11
N LEU A 243 13.18 -5.03 -10.71
CA LEU A 243 13.55 -3.84 -11.49
C LEU A 243 12.62 -3.64 -12.69
N ARG A 244 12.29 -4.70 -13.43
CA ARG A 244 11.34 -4.61 -14.55
C ARG A 244 9.99 -4.07 -14.10
N ARG A 245 9.50 -4.54 -12.96
CA ARG A 245 8.24 -4.09 -12.38
C ARG A 245 8.32 -2.62 -11.96
N GLN A 246 9.31 -2.25 -11.14
CA GLN A 246 9.45 -0.88 -10.64
C GLN A 246 9.75 0.15 -11.73
N VAL A 247 10.45 -0.24 -12.80
CA VAL A 247 10.66 0.62 -13.98
C VAL A 247 9.37 0.78 -14.78
N LYS A 248 8.60 -0.30 -14.96
CA LYS A 248 7.29 -0.22 -15.63
C LYS A 248 6.31 0.66 -14.85
N GLU A 249 6.37 0.60 -13.52
CA GLU A 249 5.54 1.40 -12.60
C GLU A 249 6.12 2.83 -12.41
N GLY A 250 7.24 3.19 -13.03
CA GLY A 250 7.82 4.54 -12.94
C GLY A 250 8.53 4.88 -11.63
N TYR A 251 8.53 4.00 -10.63
CA TYR A 251 9.15 4.26 -9.31
C TYR A 251 10.68 4.22 -9.34
N ILE A 252 11.26 3.45 -10.26
CA ILE A 252 12.71 3.40 -10.49
C ILE A 252 12.96 3.76 -11.94
N ARG A 253 13.90 4.66 -12.18
CA ARG A 253 14.34 5.01 -13.53
C ARG A 253 15.53 4.15 -13.94
N ALA A 254 15.67 3.90 -15.23
CA ALA A 254 16.84 3.25 -15.80
C ALA A 254 17.53 4.23 -16.76
N LEU A 255 18.85 4.35 -16.67
CA LEU A 255 19.61 5.08 -17.67
C LEU A 255 19.54 4.37 -19.04
N PRO A 256 19.65 5.12 -20.15
CA PRO A 256 19.79 4.53 -21.48
C PRO A 256 20.88 3.48 -21.49
N LYS A 257 20.62 2.33 -22.11
CA LYS A 257 21.58 1.24 -22.16
C LYS A 257 22.72 1.60 -23.11
N GLU A 258 23.90 1.83 -22.56
CA GLU A 258 25.12 1.99 -23.35
C GLU A 258 25.72 0.63 -23.73
N TYR A 259 26.38 0.56 -24.89
CA TYR A 259 27.02 -0.66 -25.36
C TYR A 259 28.10 -1.12 -24.37
N GLN A 260 28.09 -2.41 -24.01
CA GLN A 260 29.00 -3.05 -23.05
C GLN A 260 28.98 -2.52 -21.60
N LYS A 261 28.19 -1.49 -21.27
CA LYS A 261 28.05 -1.02 -19.89
C LYS A 261 26.90 -1.71 -19.17
N PRO A 262 27.03 -1.98 -17.85
CA PRO A 262 25.91 -2.46 -17.05
C PRO A 262 24.80 -1.41 -17.01
N GLY A 263 23.55 -1.85 -17.05
CA GLY A 263 22.41 -0.96 -16.85
C GLY A 263 22.42 -0.37 -15.44
N VAL A 264 22.28 0.95 -15.34
CA VAL A 264 22.18 1.69 -14.09
C VAL A 264 20.72 2.04 -13.83
N TYR A 265 20.25 1.75 -12.63
CA TYR A 265 18.92 2.04 -12.14
C TYR A 265 19.03 3.05 -11.02
N TYR A 266 18.09 3.97 -10.88
CA TYR A 266 18.12 4.95 -9.79
C TYR A 266 16.73 5.31 -9.29
N LEU A 267 16.66 5.64 -8.00
CA LEU A 267 15.48 6.19 -7.35
C LEU A 267 15.66 7.70 -7.28
N GLU A 268 14.78 8.46 -7.93
CA GLU A 268 14.86 9.92 -7.99
C GLU A 268 14.42 10.53 -6.66
N SER A 269 13.13 10.41 -6.34
CA SER A 269 12.50 10.90 -5.11
C SER A 269 11.80 9.77 -4.36
N VAL A 270 12.04 9.66 -3.05
CA VAL A 270 11.38 8.65 -2.20
C VAL A 270 9.94 9.07 -1.91
N SER A 271 9.73 10.36 -1.63
CA SER A 271 8.42 10.96 -1.37
C SER A 271 7.49 10.84 -2.56
N LEU A 272 7.89 11.37 -3.74
CA LEU A 272 7.07 11.34 -4.94
C LEU A 272 6.80 9.91 -5.38
N SER A 273 7.79 9.01 -5.31
CA SER A 273 7.55 7.61 -5.66
C SER A 273 6.54 6.95 -4.73
N THR A 274 6.62 7.21 -3.43
CA THR A 274 5.69 6.64 -2.45
C THR A 274 4.28 7.24 -2.61
N LEU A 275 4.19 8.55 -2.77
CA LEU A 275 2.92 9.25 -2.99
C LEU A 275 2.27 8.87 -4.33
N SER A 276 3.05 8.68 -5.39
CA SER A 276 2.54 8.25 -6.70
C SER A 276 1.85 6.89 -6.59
N VAL A 277 2.41 5.92 -5.84
CA VAL A 277 1.75 4.62 -5.59
C VAL A 277 0.37 4.81 -4.96
N VAL A 278 0.28 5.70 -3.97
CA VAL A 278 -0.97 5.98 -3.25
C VAL A 278 -1.98 6.64 -4.19
N LEU A 279 -1.56 7.68 -4.91
CA LEU A 279 -2.42 8.43 -5.83
C LEU A 279 -2.89 7.60 -7.03
N GLU A 280 -2.05 6.70 -7.55
CA GLU A 280 -2.44 5.74 -8.59
C GLU A 280 -3.53 4.79 -8.09
N ALA A 281 -3.41 4.29 -6.86
CA ALA A 281 -4.44 3.45 -6.24
C ALA A 281 -5.75 4.24 -6.06
N ASP A 282 -5.66 5.49 -5.60
CA ASP A 282 -6.82 6.38 -5.49
C ASP A 282 -7.48 6.62 -6.85
N ASP A 283 -6.70 6.90 -7.90
CA ASP A 283 -7.21 7.09 -9.27
C ASP A 283 -7.96 5.87 -9.77
N PHE A 284 -7.41 4.67 -9.55
CA PHE A 284 -8.10 3.42 -9.88
C PHE A 284 -9.41 3.28 -9.10
N ILE A 285 -9.38 3.48 -7.77
CA ILE A 285 -10.58 3.43 -6.91
C ILE A 285 -11.66 4.39 -7.42
N PHE A 286 -11.26 5.62 -7.75
CA PHE A 286 -12.14 6.67 -8.24
C PHE A 286 -12.67 6.39 -9.65
N SER A 287 -11.88 5.76 -10.51
CA SER A 287 -12.31 5.34 -11.84
C SER A 287 -13.43 4.29 -11.80
N TYR A 288 -13.59 3.59 -10.68
CA TYR A 288 -14.59 2.52 -10.52
C TYR A 288 -16.00 3.01 -10.19
N VAL A 289 -16.16 4.29 -9.83
CA VAL A 289 -17.46 4.89 -9.48
C VAL A 289 -18.54 4.69 -10.55
N PRO A 290 -18.30 4.97 -11.86
CA PRO A 290 -19.29 4.73 -12.90
C PRO A 290 -19.68 3.25 -12.98
N ARG A 291 -18.72 2.33 -12.80
CA ARG A 291 -18.97 0.90 -12.88
C ARG A 291 -19.84 0.40 -11.73
N LEU A 292 -19.62 0.89 -10.50
CA LEU A 292 -20.51 0.58 -9.37
C LEU A 292 -21.94 1.06 -9.60
N ARG A 293 -22.12 2.25 -10.19
CA ARG A 293 -23.46 2.76 -10.55
C ARG A 293 -24.16 1.86 -11.59
N GLU A 294 -23.41 1.33 -12.55
CA GLU A 294 -23.92 0.35 -13.51
C GLU A 294 -24.32 -0.96 -12.83
N ILE A 295 -23.48 -1.50 -11.94
CA ILE A 295 -23.78 -2.71 -11.14
C ILE A 295 -25.07 -2.52 -10.33
N ILE A 296 -25.19 -1.40 -9.60
CA ILE A 296 -26.38 -1.07 -8.81
C ILE A 296 -27.63 -1.03 -9.70
N SER A 297 -27.54 -0.37 -10.86
CA SER A 297 -28.65 -0.28 -11.82
C SER A 297 -29.07 -1.66 -12.35
N LYS A 298 -28.09 -2.54 -12.66
CA LYS A 298 -28.34 -3.91 -13.08
C LYS A 298 -29.05 -4.73 -12.00
N LEU A 299 -28.60 -4.63 -10.75
CA LEU A 299 -29.22 -5.33 -9.62
C LEU A 299 -30.67 -4.87 -9.40
N GLN A 300 -30.91 -3.56 -9.38
CA GLN A 300 -32.27 -3.00 -9.23
C GLN A 300 -33.21 -3.39 -10.37
N SER A 301 -32.68 -3.55 -11.60
CA SER A 301 -33.49 -4.02 -12.74
C SER A 301 -33.92 -5.49 -12.61
N ARG A 302 -33.15 -6.31 -11.87
CA ARG A 302 -33.44 -7.73 -11.61
C ARG A 302 -34.42 -7.91 -10.46
N GLU A 303 -34.30 -7.09 -9.42
CA GLU A 303 -35.24 -7.03 -8.30
C GLU A 303 -36.69 -6.87 -8.81
N LYS A 304 -36.88 -5.94 -9.77
CA LYS A 304 -38.19 -5.70 -10.42
C LYS A 304 -38.74 -6.90 -11.22
N LYS A 305 -37.90 -7.88 -11.58
CA LYS A 305 -38.29 -9.08 -12.33
C LYS A 305 -38.61 -10.28 -11.44
N GLY A 306 -38.54 -10.14 -10.11
CA GLY A 306 -38.96 -11.16 -9.15
C GLY A 306 -38.00 -12.33 -8.94
N SER A 307 -36.71 -12.21 -9.34
CA SER A 307 -35.70 -13.24 -9.07
C SER A 307 -34.92 -12.95 -7.76
N ASP A 308 -34.78 -13.94 -6.89
CA ASP A 308 -33.87 -13.97 -5.72
C ASP A 308 -33.72 -12.65 -4.94
N GLY A 309 -34.85 -12.10 -4.45
CA GLY A 309 -34.91 -10.78 -3.80
C GLY A 309 -33.83 -10.58 -2.72
N ASN A 310 -33.66 -11.53 -1.80
CA ASN A 310 -32.71 -11.39 -0.70
C ASN A 310 -31.23 -11.30 -1.15
N GLU A 311 -30.83 -12.05 -2.19
CA GLU A 311 -29.45 -12.05 -2.69
C GLU A 311 -29.15 -10.76 -3.48
N VAL A 312 -30.10 -10.33 -4.31
CA VAL A 312 -30.03 -9.09 -5.07
C VAL A 312 -29.98 -7.87 -4.13
N ASP A 313 -30.79 -7.88 -3.08
CA ASP A 313 -30.84 -6.81 -2.08
C ASP A 313 -29.51 -6.72 -1.32
N SER A 314 -28.97 -7.86 -0.90
CA SER A 314 -27.67 -7.93 -0.21
C SER A 314 -26.56 -7.32 -1.07
N LEU A 315 -26.41 -7.75 -2.33
CA LEU A 315 -25.41 -7.20 -3.25
C LEU A 315 -25.63 -5.71 -3.54
N THR A 316 -26.89 -5.28 -3.66
CA THR A 316 -27.24 -3.88 -3.90
C THR A 316 -26.79 -3.01 -2.73
N VAL A 317 -27.04 -3.45 -1.50
CA VAL A 317 -26.57 -2.79 -0.28
C VAL A 317 -25.04 -2.71 -0.26
N LYS A 318 -24.34 -3.79 -0.59
CA LYS A 318 -22.86 -3.81 -0.63
C LYS A 318 -22.29 -2.85 -1.68
N ALA A 319 -22.82 -2.86 -2.90
CA ALA A 319 -22.37 -1.98 -3.97
C ALA A 319 -22.63 -0.50 -3.64
N LYS A 320 -23.79 -0.17 -3.05
CA LYS A 320 -24.11 1.18 -2.58
C LYS A 320 -23.19 1.64 -1.46
N GLU A 321 -22.92 0.77 -0.48
CA GLU A 321 -22.02 1.09 0.63
C GLU A 321 -20.60 1.36 0.12
N MET A 322 -20.12 0.52 -0.80
CA MET A 322 -18.82 0.70 -1.45
C MET A 322 -18.75 2.02 -2.23
N LEU A 323 -19.78 2.36 -3.00
CA LEU A 323 -19.87 3.65 -3.71
C LEU A 323 -19.80 4.84 -2.73
N ARG A 324 -20.57 4.78 -1.62
CA ARG A 324 -20.57 5.80 -0.58
C ARG A 324 -19.19 5.95 0.07
N GLN A 325 -18.52 4.84 0.37
CA GLN A 325 -17.17 4.84 0.91
C GLN A 325 -16.17 5.49 -0.04
N ILE A 326 -16.21 5.15 -1.34
CA ILE A 326 -15.34 5.76 -2.35
C ILE A 326 -15.59 7.25 -2.51
N GLU A 327 -16.85 7.69 -2.51
CA GLU A 327 -17.20 9.12 -2.62
C GLU A 327 -16.78 9.92 -1.38
N THR A 328 -16.85 9.32 -0.19
CA THR A 328 -16.33 9.90 1.05
C THR A 328 -14.81 10.01 0.97
N PHE A 329 -14.15 8.89 0.68
CA PHE A 329 -12.69 8.80 0.53
C PHE A 329 -12.15 9.83 -0.48
N ARG A 330 -12.81 10.01 -1.63
CA ARG A 330 -12.42 11.01 -2.64
C ARG A 330 -12.36 12.43 -2.08
N ARG A 331 -13.29 12.79 -1.19
CA ARG A 331 -13.32 14.10 -0.55
C ARG A 331 -12.14 14.26 0.40
N ASP A 332 -11.88 13.21 1.18
CA ASP A 332 -10.88 13.21 2.25
C ASP A 332 -9.44 13.13 1.69
N THR A 333 -9.24 12.59 0.47
CA THR A 333 -7.94 12.59 -0.22
C THR A 333 -7.63 13.86 -1.00
N LYS A 334 -8.54 14.85 -1.06
CA LYS A 334 -8.25 16.09 -1.80
C LYS A 334 -6.99 16.81 -1.27
N PRO A 335 -6.80 17.00 0.06
CA PRO A 335 -5.60 17.65 0.57
C PRO A 335 -4.30 16.90 0.23
N LEU A 336 -4.34 15.56 0.15
CA LEU A 336 -3.20 14.75 -0.30
C LEU A 336 -2.75 15.14 -1.71
N ARG A 337 -3.70 15.30 -2.64
CA ARG A 337 -3.41 15.67 -4.04
C ARG A 337 -2.89 17.09 -4.17
N ASP A 338 -3.48 18.01 -3.41
CA ASP A 338 -3.02 19.40 -3.39
C ASP A 338 -1.59 19.49 -2.84
N ALA A 339 -1.30 18.83 -1.70
CA ALA A 339 0.06 18.77 -1.13
C ALA A 339 1.06 18.03 -2.03
N HIS A 340 0.65 16.97 -2.73
CA HIS A 340 1.51 16.29 -3.72
C HIS A 340 1.85 17.20 -4.91
N ARG A 341 0.89 17.99 -5.40
CA ARG A 341 1.12 18.96 -6.47
C ARG A 341 2.10 20.04 -6.01
N GLU A 342 1.88 20.62 -4.83
CA GLU A 342 2.79 21.62 -4.23
C GLU A 342 4.22 21.07 -4.08
N LEU A 343 4.37 19.82 -3.61
CA LEU A 343 5.67 19.16 -3.51
C LEU A 343 6.32 18.97 -4.90
N THR A 344 5.54 18.58 -5.90
CA THR A 344 6.03 18.38 -7.28
C THR A 344 6.51 19.71 -7.87
N GLU A 345 5.75 20.79 -7.70
CA GLU A 345 6.11 22.15 -8.13
C GLU A 345 7.39 22.61 -7.43
N PHE A 346 7.44 22.48 -6.10
CA PHE A 346 8.63 22.81 -5.30
C PHE A 346 9.90 22.10 -5.78
N LEU A 347 9.82 20.81 -6.11
CA LEU A 347 10.99 20.03 -6.56
C LEU A 347 11.41 20.38 -7.99
N ASN A 348 10.47 20.78 -8.85
CA ASN A 348 10.76 21.23 -10.21
C ASN A 348 11.42 22.62 -10.21
N ASP A 349 10.99 23.53 -9.33
CA ASP A 349 11.58 24.87 -9.21
C ASP A 349 12.98 24.86 -8.60
N ALA A 350 13.31 23.82 -7.83
CA ALA A 350 14.61 23.65 -7.18
C ALA A 350 15.64 22.85 -7.99
N SER A 351 15.24 22.30 -9.16
CA SER A 351 16.09 21.53 -10.08
C SER A 351 16.68 22.44 -11.15
#